data_AF-A0A565AZ41-F1
#
_entry.id   AF-A0A565AZ41-F1
#
_cell.length_a   1.000
_cell.length_b   1.000
_cell.length_c   1.000
_cell.angle_alpha   90.00
_cell.angle_beta   90.00
_cell.angle_gamma   90.00
#
_symmetry.space_group_name_H-M   'P 1'
#
loop_
_entity.id
_entity.type
_entity.pdbx_description
1 polymer ?
#
loop_
_entity_poly.entity_id
_entity_poly.type
_entity_poly.pdbx_seq_one_letter_code
_entity_poly.pdbx_strand_id
1 'polypeptide(L)'
;MAPDDLHVFSQLSTATVTQRITIPFAGAFGVVKHRLEKIFESVEPSTDEESGLPALKVHGRVTLKQESEKHISLQWSSDPISDMVSDSIVALVLNISREVPKIVVEEEDAVKSEEQNGKKVEKVIYALLVSLFGDVKLGENGKLVITVDGNVAQLDKESGAVESEHGGLKERVRLAFERIRSAVKPIPLTAS
;
A
#
# COMPACT_ATOMS: atom_id res chain seq x y z
N MET A 1 -18.51 -21.72 -35.89
CA MET A 1 -17.19 -22.35 -36.11
C MET A 1 -16.30 -21.82 -35.01
N ALA A 2 -15.79 -22.68 -34.13
CA ALA A 2 -14.80 -22.26 -33.15
C ALA A 2 -13.46 -21.98 -33.87
N PRO A 3 -12.58 -21.13 -33.33
CA PRO A 3 -11.26 -20.88 -33.91
C PRO A 3 -10.46 -22.18 -34.14
N ASP A 4 -10.66 -23.18 -33.29
CA ASP A 4 -10.04 -24.50 -33.39
C ASP A 4 -10.52 -25.30 -34.61
N ASP A 5 -11.72 -25.04 -35.13
CA ASP A 5 -12.26 -25.76 -36.29
C ASP A 5 -11.67 -25.24 -37.61
N LEU A 6 -10.92 -24.14 -37.60
CA LEU A 6 -10.52 -23.41 -38.81
C LEU A 6 -9.62 -24.23 -39.74
N HIS A 7 -8.78 -25.10 -39.18
CA HIS A 7 -7.87 -25.98 -39.91
C HIS A 7 -8.58 -27.18 -40.58
N VAL A 8 -9.79 -27.53 -40.12
CA VAL A 8 -10.59 -28.63 -40.69
C VAL A 8 -11.32 -28.16 -41.94
N PHE A 9 -11.66 -26.87 -42.01
CA PHE A 9 -12.50 -26.30 -43.07
C PHE A 9 -11.79 -25.27 -43.95
N SER A 10 -10.52 -24.95 -43.67
CA SER A 10 -9.69 -24.04 -44.46
C SER A 10 -8.20 -24.30 -44.26
N GLN A 11 -7.34 -23.67 -45.07
CA GLN A 11 -5.88 -23.64 -44.85
C GLN A 11 -5.43 -22.51 -43.91
N LEU A 12 -6.37 -21.82 -43.23
CA LEU A 12 -6.04 -20.73 -42.32
C LEU A 12 -5.62 -21.29 -40.96
N SER A 13 -4.62 -20.66 -40.37
CA SER A 13 -4.13 -20.96 -39.02
C SER A 13 -4.42 -19.80 -38.07
N THR A 14 -4.73 -20.12 -36.82
CA THR A 14 -4.92 -19.14 -35.75
C THR A 14 -3.56 -18.66 -35.25
N ALA A 15 -3.38 -17.35 -35.15
CA ALA A 15 -2.22 -16.73 -34.55
C ALA A 15 -2.62 -16.06 -33.22
N THR A 16 -1.78 -16.19 -32.21
CA THR A 16 -1.93 -15.47 -30.94
C THR A 16 -0.93 -14.31 -30.90
N VAL A 17 -1.38 -13.16 -30.44
CA VAL A 17 -0.52 -11.98 -30.27
C VAL A 17 -0.20 -11.84 -28.80
N THR A 18 1.07 -12.00 -28.43
CA THR A 18 1.52 -11.71 -27.06
C THR A 18 2.03 -10.28 -26.97
N GLN A 19 1.59 -9.55 -25.95
CA GLN A 19 2.02 -8.19 -25.68
C GLN A 19 2.83 -8.13 -24.39
N ARG A 20 3.78 -7.20 -24.36
CA ARG A 20 4.59 -6.91 -23.19
C ARG A 20 4.77 -5.39 -23.06
N ILE A 21 4.52 -4.87 -21.86
CA ILE A 21 4.71 -3.46 -21.52
C ILE A 21 5.60 -3.37 -20.29
N THR A 22 6.52 -2.40 -20.29
CA THR A 22 7.35 -2.10 -19.12
C THR A 22 6.96 -0.73 -18.58
N ILE A 23 6.70 -0.67 -17.28
CA ILE A 23 6.21 0.52 -16.60
C ILE A 23 7.26 0.95 -15.57
N PRO A 24 7.65 2.24 -15.53
CA PRO A 24 8.49 2.75 -14.47
C PRO A 24 7.73 2.71 -13.14
N PHE A 25 8.30 2.01 -12.16
CA PHE A 25 7.73 1.85 -10.83
C PHE A 25 8.86 1.67 -9.82
N ALA A 26 9.05 2.65 -8.93
CA ALA A 26 10.09 2.65 -7.90
C ALA A 26 9.57 2.25 -6.50
N GLY A 27 8.33 1.77 -6.40
CA GLY A 27 7.74 1.31 -5.15
C GLY A 27 8.06 -0.16 -4.84
N ALA A 28 7.74 -0.60 -3.63
CA ALA A 28 7.84 -2.02 -3.28
C ALA A 28 6.79 -2.86 -4.04
N PHE A 29 7.22 -3.97 -4.63
CA PHE A 29 6.34 -4.87 -5.41
C PHE A 29 5.16 -5.40 -4.58
N GLY A 30 5.35 -5.59 -3.27
CA GLY A 30 4.29 -5.98 -2.35
C GLY A 30 3.11 -4.98 -2.26
N VAL A 31 3.35 -3.69 -2.50
CA VAL A 31 2.27 -2.68 -2.56
C VAL A 31 1.38 -2.91 -3.77
N VAL A 32 1.99 -3.24 -4.92
CA VAL A 32 1.25 -3.59 -6.14
C VAL A 32 0.42 -4.83 -5.91
N LYS A 33 1.01 -5.89 -5.34
CA LYS A 33 0.29 -7.12 -4.97
C LYS A 33 -0.94 -6.83 -4.10
N HIS A 34 -0.76 -6.11 -3.00
CA HIS A 34 -1.85 -5.79 -2.06
C HIS A 34 -2.97 -4.98 -2.72
N ARG A 35 -2.64 -4.07 -3.64
CA ARG A 35 -3.64 -3.29 -4.37
C ARG A 35 -4.38 -4.12 -5.40
N LEU A 36 -3.69 -5.05 -6.07
CA LEU A 36 -4.31 -5.99 -6.99
C LEU A 36 -5.30 -6.92 -6.28
N GLU A 37 -4.93 -7.47 -5.13
CA GLU A 37 -5.81 -8.36 -4.32
C GLU A 37 -7.09 -7.69 -3.83
N LYS A 38 -7.13 -6.34 -3.79
CA LYS A 38 -8.35 -5.59 -3.45
C LYS A 38 -9.31 -5.40 -4.62
N ILE A 39 -8.80 -5.49 -5.85
CA ILE A 39 -9.57 -5.18 -7.08
C ILE A 39 -9.93 -6.47 -7.81
N PHE A 40 -9.00 -7.42 -7.85
CA PHE A 40 -9.12 -8.67 -8.58
C PHE A 40 -9.29 -9.83 -7.60
N GLU A 41 -10.15 -10.77 -7.98
CA GLU A 41 -10.45 -11.95 -7.16
C GLU A 41 -9.30 -12.97 -7.17
N SER A 42 -8.57 -13.06 -8.28
CA SER A 42 -7.49 -14.04 -8.47
C SER A 42 -6.17 -13.33 -8.77
N VAL A 43 -5.29 -13.31 -7.77
CA VAL A 43 -3.92 -12.81 -7.84
C VAL A 43 -3.01 -13.87 -7.23
N GLU A 44 -2.35 -14.64 -8.08
CA GLU A 44 -1.50 -15.75 -7.66
C GLU A 44 -0.03 -15.33 -7.68
N PRO A 45 0.71 -15.47 -6.57
CA PRO A 45 2.15 -15.25 -6.59
C PRO A 45 2.82 -16.35 -7.40
N SER A 46 3.72 -15.94 -8.28
CA SER A 46 4.63 -16.84 -8.99
C SER A 46 6.06 -16.33 -8.84
N THR A 47 7.02 -17.18 -9.14
CA THR A 47 8.42 -16.77 -9.27
C THR A 47 8.78 -16.94 -10.73
N ASP A 48 9.46 -15.95 -11.30
CA ASP A 48 9.96 -16.08 -12.65
C ASP A 48 11.11 -17.09 -12.67
N GLU A 49 10.96 -18.20 -13.39
CA GLU A 49 11.95 -19.29 -13.38
C GLU A 49 13.29 -18.88 -13.99
N GLU A 50 13.31 -17.87 -14.85
CA GLU A 50 14.52 -17.38 -15.53
C GLU A 50 15.30 -16.37 -14.67
N SER A 51 14.62 -15.40 -14.06
CA SER A 51 15.27 -14.34 -13.26
C SER A 51 15.28 -14.58 -11.75
N GLY A 52 14.45 -15.51 -11.25
CA GLY A 52 14.23 -15.72 -9.81
C GLY A 52 13.48 -14.57 -9.13
N LEU A 53 13.03 -13.57 -9.90
CA LEU A 53 12.36 -12.38 -9.39
C LEU A 53 10.87 -12.64 -9.11
N PRO A 54 10.26 -11.87 -8.20
CA PRO A 54 8.85 -12.04 -7.85
C PRO A 54 7.95 -11.70 -9.04
N ALA A 55 6.94 -12.54 -9.24
CA ALA A 55 5.93 -12.40 -10.26
C ALA A 55 4.52 -12.59 -9.68
N LEU A 56 3.52 -12.07 -10.38
CA LEU A 56 2.10 -12.20 -10.03
C LEU A 56 1.32 -12.58 -11.29
N LYS A 57 0.40 -13.53 -11.17
CA LYS A 57 -0.52 -13.90 -12.23
C LYS A 57 -1.93 -13.48 -11.85
N VAL A 58 -2.52 -12.58 -12.65
CA VAL A 58 -3.87 -12.05 -12.44
C VAL A 58 -4.84 -12.79 -13.36
N HIS A 59 -5.87 -13.40 -12.76
CA HIS A 59 -6.90 -14.20 -13.44
C HIS A 59 -6.35 -15.27 -14.41
N GLY A 60 -5.13 -15.76 -14.17
CA GLY A 60 -4.49 -16.74 -15.06
C GLY A 60 -4.10 -16.20 -16.45
N ARG A 61 -4.26 -14.89 -16.73
CA ARG A 61 -4.12 -14.31 -18.08
C ARG A 61 -3.03 -13.26 -18.20
N VAL A 62 -2.90 -12.39 -17.20
CA VAL A 62 -1.91 -11.31 -17.21
C VAL A 62 -0.82 -11.61 -16.19
N THR A 63 0.43 -11.58 -16.61
CA THR A 63 1.59 -11.83 -15.74
C THR A 63 2.31 -10.51 -15.49
N LEU A 64 2.47 -10.15 -14.21
CA LEU A 64 3.36 -9.08 -13.75
C LEU A 64 4.68 -9.68 -13.29
N LYS A 65 5.80 -9.07 -13.68
CA LYS A 65 7.13 -9.42 -13.19
C LYS A 65 7.88 -8.18 -12.75
N GLN A 66 8.59 -8.26 -11.64
CA GLN A 66 9.57 -7.23 -11.29
C GLN A 66 10.82 -7.43 -12.17
N GLU A 67 11.15 -6.44 -13.00
CA GLU A 67 12.36 -6.51 -13.84
C GLU A 67 13.57 -5.88 -13.17
N SER A 68 13.35 -4.82 -12.40
CA SER A 68 14.37 -4.12 -11.63
C SER A 68 13.74 -3.43 -10.42
N GLU A 69 14.55 -2.75 -9.61
CA GLU A 69 14.05 -1.90 -8.52
C GLU A 69 13.15 -0.75 -9.00
N LYS A 70 13.23 -0.39 -10.29
CA LYS A 70 12.53 0.78 -10.85
C LYS A 70 11.57 0.45 -11.98
N HIS A 71 11.38 -0.84 -12.31
CA HIS A 71 10.53 -1.24 -13.43
C HIS A 71 9.78 -2.54 -13.13
N ILE A 72 8.52 -2.55 -13.54
CA ILE A 72 7.68 -3.74 -13.58
C ILE A 72 7.29 -3.98 -15.04
N SER A 73 7.30 -5.24 -15.46
CA SER A 73 6.75 -5.64 -16.75
C SER A 73 5.42 -6.36 -16.61
N LEU A 74 4.54 -6.14 -17.58
CA LEU A 74 3.31 -6.87 -17.79
C LEU A 74 3.43 -7.67 -19.09
N GLN A 75 2.95 -8.90 -19.10
CA GLN A 75 2.88 -9.75 -20.27
C GLN A 75 1.55 -10.52 -20.32
N TRP A 76 0.90 -10.53 -21.49
CA TRP A 76 -0.36 -11.26 -21.73
C TRP A 76 -0.50 -11.66 -23.20
N SER A 77 -1.42 -12.59 -23.48
CA SER A 77 -1.91 -12.87 -24.84
C SER A 77 -3.11 -11.96 -25.10
N SER A 78 -3.07 -11.15 -26.15
CA SER A 78 -4.10 -10.17 -26.48
C SER A 78 -5.43 -10.85 -26.82
N ASP A 79 -6.43 -10.49 -26.05
CA ASP A 79 -7.85 -10.78 -26.23
C ASP A 79 -8.66 -9.69 -25.51
N PRO A 80 -9.94 -9.48 -25.87
CA PRO A 80 -10.71 -8.37 -25.31
C PRO A 80 -10.75 -8.31 -23.77
N ILE A 81 -10.67 -9.46 -23.09
CA ILE A 81 -10.72 -9.50 -21.62
C ILE A 81 -9.33 -9.25 -21.03
N SER A 82 -8.29 -9.91 -21.55
CA SER A 82 -6.92 -9.70 -21.07
C SER A 82 -6.43 -8.27 -21.34
N ASP A 83 -6.83 -7.67 -22.46
CA ASP A 83 -6.53 -6.27 -22.78
C ASP A 83 -7.16 -5.34 -21.72
N MET A 84 -8.45 -5.50 -21.41
CA MET A 84 -9.13 -4.73 -20.36
C MET A 84 -8.49 -4.91 -18.98
N VAL A 85 -8.09 -6.14 -18.62
CA VAL A 85 -7.41 -6.42 -17.35
C VAL A 85 -6.03 -5.76 -17.33
N SER A 86 -5.27 -5.85 -18.42
CA SER A 86 -3.94 -5.27 -18.53
C SER A 86 -3.98 -3.73 -18.41
N ASP A 87 -4.91 -3.07 -19.10
CA ASP A 87 -5.11 -1.61 -19.02
C ASP A 87 -5.45 -1.17 -17.60
N SER A 88 -6.31 -1.93 -16.92
CA SER A 88 -6.68 -1.67 -15.53
C SER A 88 -5.48 -1.79 -14.58
N ILE A 89 -4.62 -2.80 -14.79
CA ILE A 89 -3.40 -2.97 -13.98
C ILE A 89 -2.39 -1.87 -14.26
N VAL A 90 -2.21 -1.48 -15.53
CA VAL A 90 -1.33 -0.34 -15.90
C VAL A 90 -1.79 0.93 -15.19
N ALA A 91 -3.08 1.24 -15.25
CA ALA A 91 -3.66 2.39 -14.57
C ALA A 91 -3.43 2.33 -13.05
N LEU A 92 -3.58 1.15 -12.43
CA LEU A 92 -3.32 0.94 -11.01
C LEU A 92 -1.87 1.23 -10.65
N VAL A 93 -0.91 0.66 -11.37
CA VAL A 93 0.54 0.83 -11.10
C VAL A 93 0.95 2.30 -11.23
N LEU A 94 0.44 2.98 -12.26
CA LEU A 94 0.68 4.41 -12.45
C LEU A 94 0.06 5.26 -11.34
N ASN A 95 -1.12 4.88 -10.84
CA ASN A 95 -1.77 5.60 -9.74
C ASN A 95 -1.05 5.40 -8.40
N ILE A 96 -0.56 4.19 -8.09
CA ILE A 96 0.26 3.95 -6.89
C ILE A 96 1.50 4.86 -6.89
N SER A 97 2.12 5.05 -8.06
CA SER A 97 3.31 5.89 -8.20
C SER A 97 3.04 7.38 -7.98
N ARG A 98 1.79 7.84 -8.14
CA ARG A 98 1.38 9.23 -7.89
C ARG A 98 1.11 9.49 -6.41
N GLU A 99 0.72 8.46 -5.65
CA GLU A 99 0.26 8.57 -4.26
C GLU A 99 1.37 8.35 -3.21
N VAL A 100 2.66 8.43 -3.54
CA VAL A 100 3.71 8.13 -2.55
C VAL A 100 4.01 9.36 -1.67
N PRO A 101 3.54 9.46 -0.41
CA PRO A 101 4.23 10.29 0.58
C PRO A 101 5.58 9.65 0.84
N LYS A 102 6.64 10.46 0.81
CA LYS A 102 7.99 10.07 1.22
C LYS A 102 7.96 9.65 2.69
N ILE A 103 7.82 8.36 2.97
CA ILE A 103 8.09 7.82 4.30
C ILE A 103 8.97 6.60 4.09
N VAL A 104 10.26 6.87 4.13
CA VAL A 104 11.31 5.86 4.19
C VAL A 104 11.27 5.32 5.61
N VAL A 105 10.79 4.11 5.83
CA VAL A 105 11.29 3.27 6.93
C VAL A 105 11.22 1.81 6.49
N GLU A 106 12.38 1.19 6.57
CA GLU A 106 12.75 -0.15 6.19
C GLU A 106 12.02 -1.26 7.00
N GLU A 107 11.81 -2.36 6.28
CA GLU A 107 11.94 -3.78 6.64
C GLU A 107 11.17 -4.42 7.83
N GLU A 108 10.41 -5.45 7.43
CA GLU A 108 10.26 -6.79 8.01
C GLU A 108 9.68 -6.95 9.43
N ASP A 109 8.46 -7.51 9.52
CA ASP A 109 8.31 -8.95 9.74
C ASP A 109 6.83 -9.34 9.75
N ALA A 110 6.50 -10.38 9.00
CA ALA A 110 5.22 -11.06 9.07
C ALA A 110 5.24 -12.06 10.24
N VAL A 111 4.08 -12.19 10.89
CA VAL A 111 3.74 -13.18 11.93
C VAL A 111 4.10 -12.77 13.37
N LYS A 112 3.14 -12.18 14.12
CA LYS A 112 2.62 -12.68 15.41
C LYS A 112 1.59 -11.71 16.06
N SER A 113 0.40 -12.25 16.32
CA SER A 113 -0.56 -12.00 17.42
C SER A 113 -0.64 -10.61 18.07
N GLU A 114 -1.87 -10.06 18.10
CA GLU A 114 -2.49 -8.97 18.92
C GLU A 114 -1.61 -7.86 19.55
N GLU A 115 -0.47 -8.14 20.17
CA GLU A 115 0.53 -7.16 20.62
C GLU A 115 1.14 -6.32 19.49
N GLN A 116 1.30 -6.91 18.29
CA GLN A 116 1.79 -6.17 17.12
C GLN A 116 0.79 -5.11 16.64
N ASN A 117 -0.52 -5.29 16.88
CA ASN A 117 -1.52 -4.30 16.48
C ASN A 117 -1.40 -3.04 17.35
N GLY A 118 -1.17 -3.18 18.66
CA GLY A 118 -0.89 -2.06 19.55
C GLY A 118 0.30 -1.22 19.09
N LYS A 119 1.42 -1.90 18.77
CA LYS A 119 2.63 -1.25 18.25
C LYS A 119 2.41 -0.58 16.88
N LYS A 120 1.62 -1.17 15.99
CA LYS A 120 1.24 -0.57 14.70
C LYS A 120 0.37 0.67 14.91
N VAL A 121 -0.61 0.61 15.80
CA VAL A 121 -1.48 1.74 16.17
C VAL A 121 -0.65 2.90 16.74
N GLU A 122 0.29 2.62 17.64
CA GLU A 122 1.17 3.64 18.20
C GLU A 122 2.05 4.31 17.14
N LYS A 123 2.59 3.54 16.20
CA LYS A 123 3.36 4.08 15.06
C LYS A 123 2.50 4.99 14.19
N VAL A 124 1.25 4.61 13.92
CA VAL A 124 0.31 5.44 13.14
C VAL A 124 -0.03 6.73 13.88
N ILE A 125 -0.30 6.66 15.19
CA ILE A 125 -0.57 7.85 16.01
C ILE A 125 0.62 8.82 15.98
N TYR A 126 1.84 8.30 16.15
CA TYR A 126 3.06 9.11 16.09
C TYR A 126 3.24 9.77 14.73
N ALA A 127 3.08 9.02 13.64
CA ALA A 127 3.22 9.56 12.27
C ALA A 127 2.20 10.68 11.97
N LEU A 128 0.95 10.53 12.42
CA LEU A 128 -0.07 11.56 12.25
C LEU A 128 0.23 12.81 13.06
N LEU A 129 0.77 12.67 14.27
CA LEU A 129 1.22 13.81 15.08
C LEU A 129 2.39 14.54 14.43
N VAL A 130 3.38 13.82 13.90
CA VAL A 130 4.49 14.40 13.11
C VAL A 130 3.94 15.13 11.89
N SER A 131 2.97 14.55 11.19
CA SER A 131 2.35 15.20 10.02
C SER A 131 1.59 16.48 10.36
N LEU A 132 0.99 16.59 11.55
CA LEU A 132 0.21 17.75 11.96
C LEU A 132 1.07 18.86 12.57
N PHE A 133 2.12 18.51 13.31
CA PHE A 133 2.88 19.44 14.14
C PHE A 133 4.36 19.55 13.77
N GLY A 134 4.87 18.71 12.88
CA GLY A 134 6.26 18.72 12.42
C GLY A 134 7.21 18.07 13.42
N ASP A 135 7.62 18.81 14.45
CA ASP A 135 8.63 18.33 15.41
C ASP A 135 8.00 17.61 16.60
N VAL A 136 8.05 16.27 16.58
CA VAL A 136 7.54 15.41 17.65
C VAL A 136 8.61 14.41 18.09
N LYS A 137 9.05 14.49 19.34
CA LYS A 137 10.12 13.67 19.92
C LYS A 137 9.61 12.87 21.11
N LEU A 138 10.28 11.77 21.44
CA LEU A 138 10.04 11.05 22.69
C LEU A 138 10.85 11.72 23.80
N GLY A 139 10.19 12.22 24.84
CA GLY A 139 10.85 12.75 26.03
C GLY A 139 11.33 11.63 26.95
N GLU A 140 12.26 11.97 27.84
CA GLU A 140 12.86 11.05 28.82
C GLU A 140 11.81 10.41 29.75
N ASN A 141 10.65 11.06 29.89
CA ASN A 141 9.56 10.66 30.78
C ASN A 141 8.55 9.73 30.09
N GLY A 142 8.83 9.29 28.85
CA GLY A 142 7.89 8.51 28.02
C GLY A 142 6.78 9.32 27.34
N LYS A 143 6.64 10.62 27.67
CA LYS A 143 5.72 11.56 27.02
C LYS A 143 6.24 12.01 25.65
N LEU A 144 5.34 12.33 24.72
CA LEU A 144 5.70 12.95 23.44
C LEU A 144 5.90 14.45 23.63
N VAL A 145 7.04 14.98 23.21
CA VAL A 145 7.37 16.40 23.22
C VAL A 145 7.14 16.95 21.81
N ILE A 146 6.15 17.84 21.69
CA ILE A 146 5.73 18.47 20.43
C ILE A 146 6.18 19.92 20.46
N THR A 147 6.94 20.35 19.45
CA THR A 147 7.46 21.72 19.35
C THR A 147 6.90 22.41 18.12
N VAL A 148 6.25 23.56 18.31
CA VAL A 148 5.67 24.37 17.23
C VAL A 148 6.02 25.83 17.49
N ASP A 149 6.75 26.45 16.56
CA ASP A 149 7.14 27.87 16.63
C ASP A 149 7.81 28.24 17.97
N GLY A 150 8.64 27.35 18.51
CA GLY A 150 9.32 27.52 19.80
C GLY A 150 8.47 27.24 21.05
N ASN A 151 7.18 26.98 20.90
CA ASN A 151 6.31 26.54 22.00
C ASN A 151 6.35 25.02 22.14
N VAL A 152 6.41 24.53 23.38
CA VAL A 152 6.53 23.10 23.67
C VAL A 152 5.26 22.58 24.35
N ALA A 153 4.80 21.41 23.93
CA ALA A 153 3.73 20.66 24.58
C ALA A 153 4.17 19.22 24.86
N GLN A 154 3.87 18.71 26.05
CA GLN A 154 4.12 17.33 26.45
C GLN A 154 2.80 16.56 26.48
N LEU A 155 2.70 15.53 25.66
CA LEU A 155 1.54 14.66 25.54
C LEU A 155 1.82 13.31 26.18
N ASP A 156 0.99 12.92 27.14
CA ASP A 156 0.92 11.56 27.66
C ASP A 156 0.08 10.67 26.73
N LYS A 157 0.70 9.60 26.21
CA LYS A 157 0.07 8.70 25.23
C LYS A 157 -1.03 7.83 25.83
N GLU A 158 -0.97 7.54 27.12
CA GLU A 158 -1.92 6.65 27.81
C GLU A 158 -3.13 7.44 28.30
N SER A 159 -2.89 8.54 29.01
CA SER A 159 -3.95 9.38 29.58
C SER A 159 -4.53 10.39 28.59
N GLY A 160 -3.78 10.76 27.55
CA GLY A 160 -4.14 11.85 26.63
C GLY A 160 -3.98 13.25 27.23
N ALA A 161 -3.37 13.36 28.42
CA ALA A 161 -3.11 14.64 29.06
C ALA A 161 -2.02 15.42 28.31
N VAL A 162 -2.26 16.73 28.12
CA VAL A 162 -1.31 17.64 27.45
C VAL A 162 -0.90 18.75 28.41
N GLU A 163 0.40 18.88 28.63
CA GLU A 163 1.02 19.94 29.42
C GLU A 163 1.73 20.91 28.49
N SER A 164 1.40 22.21 28.54
CA SER A 164 2.08 23.26 27.78
C SER A 164 1.85 24.61 28.43
N GLU A 165 2.85 25.48 28.39
CA GLU A 165 2.73 26.87 28.82
C GLU A 165 1.84 27.69 27.87
N HIS A 166 1.72 27.26 26.60
CA HIS A 166 0.91 27.92 25.60
C HIS A 166 -0.47 27.25 25.49
N GLY A 167 -1.51 27.89 26.05
CA GLY A 167 -2.88 27.34 26.09
C GLY A 167 -3.44 26.99 24.71
N GLY A 168 -3.15 27.78 23.67
CA GLY A 168 -3.59 27.50 22.31
C GLY A 168 -2.89 26.28 21.67
N LEU A 169 -1.65 25.96 22.08
CA LEU A 169 -0.96 24.76 21.60
C LEU A 169 -1.48 23.53 22.36
N LYS A 170 -1.68 23.67 23.68
CA LYS A 170 -2.28 22.64 24.54
C LYS A 170 -3.59 22.12 23.97
N GLU A 171 -4.55 23.01 23.69
CA GLU A 171 -5.87 22.60 23.19
C GLU A 171 -5.81 22.01 21.78
N ARG A 172 -4.95 22.54 20.89
CA ARG A 172 -4.78 21.98 19.54
C ARG A 172 -4.23 20.56 19.58
N VAL A 173 -3.20 20.31 20.40
CA VAL A 173 -2.61 18.97 20.55
C VAL A 173 -3.62 18.01 21.17
N ARG A 174 -4.36 18.44 22.20
CA ARG A 174 -5.40 17.62 22.85
C ARG A 174 -6.48 17.20 21.87
N LEU A 175 -7.04 18.15 21.12
CA LEU A 175 -8.09 17.89 20.13
C LEU A 175 -7.59 17.01 18.98
N ALA A 176 -6.37 17.25 18.49
CA ALA A 176 -5.77 16.42 17.45
C ALA A 176 -5.58 14.98 17.91
N PHE A 177 -5.06 14.77 19.12
CA PHE A 177 -4.84 13.45 19.69
C PHE A 177 -6.15 12.66 19.89
N GLU A 178 -7.20 13.29 20.43
CA GLU A 178 -8.54 12.70 20.55
C GLU A 178 -9.11 12.25 19.20
N ARG A 179 -8.98 13.09 18.16
CA ARG A 179 -9.44 12.78 16.81
C ARG A 179 -8.65 11.63 16.18
N ILE A 180 -7.34 11.61 16.37
CA ILE A 180 -6.49 10.52 15.87
C ILE A 180 -6.83 9.21 16.59
N ARG A 181 -6.97 9.23 17.92
CA ARG A 181 -7.25 8.04 18.73
C ARG A 181 -8.60 7.41 18.38
N SER A 182 -9.64 8.23 18.20
CA SER A 182 -10.96 7.79 17.76
C SER A 182 -10.98 7.23 16.34
N ALA A 183 -10.15 7.75 15.44
CA ALA A 183 -10.03 7.23 14.08
C ALA A 183 -9.28 5.87 14.02
N VAL A 184 -8.29 5.67 14.88
CA VAL A 184 -7.41 4.49 14.83
C VAL A 184 -7.96 3.31 15.66
N LYS A 185 -8.89 3.56 16.59
CA LYS A 185 -9.67 2.53 17.30
C LYS A 185 -11.15 2.60 16.87
N PRO A 186 -11.52 1.98 15.73
CA PRO A 186 -12.92 1.97 15.31
C PRO A 186 -13.79 1.30 16.37
N ILE A 187 -14.96 1.90 16.64
CA ILE A 187 -15.97 1.34 17.54
C ILE A 187 -16.33 -0.05 17.00
N PRO A 188 -16.24 -1.13 17.81
CA PRO A 188 -16.71 -2.43 17.37
C PRO A 188 -18.19 -2.28 17.04
N LEU A 189 -18.58 -2.61 15.81
CA LEU A 189 -19.97 -2.76 15.43
C LEU A 189 -20.53 -3.91 16.27
N THR A 190 -21.15 -3.59 17.40
CA THR A 190 -22.01 -4.56 18.09
C THR A 190 -23.14 -4.88 17.13
N ALA A 191 -23.07 -6.06 16.53
CA ALA A 191 -24.16 -6.65 15.77
C ALA A 191 -25.37 -6.75 16.70
N SER A 192 -26.43 -6.01 16.36
CA SER A 192 -27.77 -6.19 16.90
C SER A 192 -28.64 -6.93 15.90
#